data_AF-A0A1S9DL49-F1
#
_entry.id   AF-A0A1S9DL49-F1
#
_cell.length_a   1.000
_cell.length_b   1.000
_cell.length_c   1.000
_cell.angle_alpha   90.00
_cell.angle_beta   90.00
_cell.angle_gamma   90.00
#
_symmetry.space_group_name_H-M   'P 1'
#
loop_
_entity.id
_entity.type
_entity.pdbx_description
1 polymer ?
#
loop_
_entity_poly.entity_id
_entity_poly.type
_entity_poly.pdbx_seq_one_letter_code
_entity_poly.pdbx_strand_id
1 'polypeptide(L)'
;MLKPESYKPFLSGATAVVHTMGIILEADYKGVVQGREPIISGLQRAFSSSKMGSQNPLQRREGEPLKAKERDGQLTYELMNRDSAIALAQETSNEHVPTFVFISAAAGAPVLPSRYITTKREAETTISTTIPELRSIFIRAPFMYDSSRKFTLPIALGGFIGSQFNELLGNRLDFLGTMVTKPFQVDMVGEAVVEAMEDESVRGAVGTKKIEALATSAWRKSML
;
A
#
# COMPACT_ATOMS: atom_id res chain seq x y z
N MET A 1 -6.66 4.12 -15.18
CA MET A 1 -6.00 3.97 -13.86
C MET A 1 -5.16 5.17 -13.43
N LEU A 2 -4.70 6.06 -14.32
CA LEU A 2 -3.99 7.29 -13.93
C LEU A 2 -4.71 8.57 -14.39
N LYS A 3 -6.05 8.53 -14.46
CA LYS A 3 -6.91 9.61 -14.97
C LYS A 3 -7.93 10.01 -13.90
N PRO A 4 -7.63 11.01 -13.06
CA PRO A 4 -8.49 11.36 -11.92
C PRO A 4 -9.91 11.79 -12.30
N GLU A 5 -10.10 12.41 -13.47
CA GLU A 5 -11.45 12.68 -14.03
C GLU A 5 -12.33 11.43 -14.13
N SER A 6 -11.74 10.26 -14.39
CA SER A 6 -12.52 9.02 -14.49
C SER A 6 -13.06 8.53 -13.15
N TYR A 7 -12.61 9.10 -12.02
CA TYR A 7 -13.04 8.69 -10.68
C TYR A 7 -14.09 9.61 -10.09
N LYS A 8 -14.13 10.90 -10.47
CA LYS A 8 -15.06 11.90 -9.91
C LYS A 8 -16.52 11.44 -9.85
N PRO A 9 -17.10 10.80 -10.89
CA PRO A 9 -18.48 10.33 -10.82
C PRO A 9 -18.73 9.30 -9.71
N PHE A 10 -17.70 8.58 -9.27
CA PHE A 10 -17.76 7.57 -8.21
C PHE A 10 -17.44 8.16 -6.83
N LEU A 11 -16.90 9.37 -6.76
CA LEU A 11 -16.61 10.07 -5.51
C LEU A 11 -17.82 10.83 -4.98
N SER A 12 -18.66 11.34 -5.88
CA SER A 12 -19.88 12.05 -5.50
C SER A 12 -20.81 11.15 -4.66
N GLY A 13 -21.11 11.59 -3.44
CA GLY A 13 -21.96 10.85 -2.49
C GLY A 13 -21.27 9.68 -1.77
N ALA A 14 -19.98 9.45 -2.01
CA ALA A 14 -19.23 8.45 -1.26
C ALA A 14 -19.00 8.91 0.19
N THR A 15 -19.10 7.98 1.14
CA THR A 15 -18.78 8.23 2.55
C THR A 15 -17.31 7.96 2.86
N ALA A 16 -16.67 7.12 2.05
CA ALA A 16 -15.27 6.80 2.14
C ALA A 16 -14.71 6.35 0.78
N VAL A 17 -13.41 6.56 0.58
CA VAL A 17 -12.65 6.09 -0.58
C VAL A 17 -11.51 5.21 -0.12
N VAL A 18 -11.33 4.04 -0.74
CA VAL A 18 -10.24 3.12 -0.43
C VAL A 18 -9.29 3.02 -1.63
N HIS A 19 -8.04 3.44 -1.43
CA HIS A 19 -6.96 3.26 -2.39
C HIS A 19 -6.20 1.96 -2.11
N THR A 20 -6.34 1.01 -3.02
CA THR A 20 -5.69 -0.31 -2.97
C THR A 20 -4.61 -0.50 -4.03
N MET A 21 -4.37 0.50 -4.88
CA MET A 21 -3.41 0.36 -5.97
C MET A 21 -1.98 0.31 -5.44
N GLY A 22 -1.19 -0.55 -6.08
CA GLY A 22 0.24 -0.63 -5.87
C GLY A 22 0.86 -1.76 -6.69
N ILE A 23 2.17 -1.69 -6.85
CA ILE A 23 2.95 -2.74 -7.49
C ILE A 23 4.04 -3.22 -6.55
N ILE A 24 4.30 -4.53 -6.59
CA ILE A 24 5.37 -5.18 -5.82
C ILE A 24 6.66 -5.26 -6.66
N LEU A 25 6.52 -5.32 -7.99
CA LEU A 25 7.63 -5.42 -8.94
C LEU A 25 7.40 -4.49 -10.12
N GLU A 26 8.40 -3.68 -10.44
CA GLU A 26 8.44 -2.82 -11.63
C GLU A 26 8.69 -3.65 -12.91
N ALA A 27 8.32 -3.11 -14.08
CA ALA A 27 8.39 -3.83 -15.35
C ALA A 27 9.80 -4.39 -15.70
N ASP A 28 10.87 -3.67 -15.35
CA ASP A 28 12.26 -4.09 -15.62
C ASP A 28 12.61 -5.43 -14.98
N TYR A 29 12.07 -5.72 -13.79
CA TYR A 29 12.27 -7.01 -13.14
C TYR A 29 11.70 -8.16 -13.98
N LYS A 30 10.53 -7.95 -14.62
CA LYS A 30 9.94 -8.93 -15.53
C LYS A 30 10.71 -9.04 -16.84
N GLY A 31 11.27 -7.94 -17.34
CA GLY A 31 12.12 -7.93 -18.54
C GLY A 31 13.36 -8.82 -18.39
N VAL A 32 14.02 -8.76 -17.22
CA VAL A 32 15.15 -9.62 -16.85
C VAL A 32 14.74 -11.08 -16.78
N VAL A 33 13.66 -11.40 -16.08
CA VAL A 33 13.19 -12.79 -15.91
C VAL A 33 12.70 -13.41 -17.23
N GLN A 34 12.17 -12.59 -18.14
CA GLN A 34 11.70 -13.03 -19.46
C GLN A 34 12.81 -13.05 -20.53
N GLY A 35 14.06 -12.70 -20.19
CA GLY A 35 15.18 -12.68 -21.13
C GLY A 35 15.07 -11.61 -22.23
N ARG A 36 14.22 -10.59 -22.03
CA ARG A 36 14.00 -9.51 -23.00
C ARG A 36 15.01 -8.37 -22.89
N GLU A 37 15.77 -8.33 -21.79
CA GLU A 37 16.84 -7.36 -21.57
C GLU A 37 18.13 -8.09 -21.15
N PRO A 38 19.32 -7.51 -21.44
CA PRO A 38 20.57 -8.00 -20.88
C PRO A 38 20.49 -8.02 -19.35
N ILE A 39 20.80 -9.16 -18.74
CA ILE A 39 20.62 -9.43 -17.30
C ILE A 39 21.23 -8.33 -16.43
N ILE A 40 22.42 -7.85 -16.81
CA ILE A 40 23.16 -6.83 -16.05
C ILE A 40 22.44 -5.46 -16.09
N SER A 41 22.05 -5.00 -17.27
CA SER A 41 21.41 -3.68 -17.42
C SER A 41 19.99 -3.67 -16.86
N GLY A 42 19.23 -4.75 -17.01
CA GLY A 42 17.88 -4.85 -16.48
C GLY A 42 17.87 -4.95 -14.95
N LEU A 43 18.83 -5.65 -14.33
CA LEU A 43 19.00 -5.64 -12.88
C LEU A 43 19.43 -4.26 -12.37
N GLN A 44 20.42 -3.62 -13.00
CA GLN A 44 20.85 -2.28 -12.61
C GLN A 44 19.70 -1.26 -12.68
N ARG A 45 18.83 -1.40 -13.68
CA ARG A 45 17.65 -0.55 -13.85
C ARG A 45 16.54 -0.88 -12.83
N ALA A 46 16.25 -2.15 -12.60
CA ALA A 46 15.24 -2.59 -11.62
C ALA A 46 15.61 -2.23 -10.18
N PHE A 47 16.91 -2.23 -9.85
CA PHE A 47 17.45 -1.92 -8.53
C PHE A 47 18.02 -0.49 -8.42
N SER A 48 17.68 0.41 -9.34
CA SER A 48 18.09 1.82 -9.21
C SER A 48 17.58 2.41 -7.90
N SER A 49 18.39 3.25 -7.25
CA SER A 49 18.04 3.91 -5.98
C SER A 49 17.00 5.02 -6.14
N SER A 50 16.76 5.46 -7.38
CA SER A 50 15.71 6.41 -7.73
C SER A 50 15.09 6.04 -9.09
N LYS A 51 13.80 6.33 -9.22
CA LYS A 51 13.03 6.28 -10.47
C LYS A 51 12.15 7.52 -10.55
N MET A 52 11.76 7.89 -11.76
CA MET A 52 10.83 8.99 -11.96
C MET A 52 9.39 8.50 -11.69
N GLY A 53 8.64 9.26 -10.90
CA GLY A 53 7.20 9.10 -10.78
C GLY A 53 6.47 9.83 -11.89
N SER A 54 5.55 10.71 -11.51
CA SER A 54 4.79 11.59 -12.38
C SER A 54 5.21 13.07 -12.26
N GLN A 55 4.44 13.97 -12.88
CA GLN A 55 4.44 15.37 -12.45
C GLN A 55 4.14 15.48 -10.95
N ASN A 56 4.55 16.58 -10.30
CA ASN A 56 4.30 16.74 -8.86
C ASN A 56 2.79 16.65 -8.60
N PRO A 57 2.28 15.62 -7.90
CA PRO A 57 0.85 15.45 -7.68
C PRO A 57 0.24 16.65 -6.96
N LEU A 58 1.00 17.31 -6.08
CA LEU A 58 0.53 18.47 -5.31
C LEU A 58 0.29 19.72 -6.16
N GLN A 59 0.95 19.84 -7.32
CA GLN A 59 0.82 20.99 -8.22
C GLN A 59 -0.11 20.69 -9.40
N ARG A 60 -0.71 19.50 -9.41
CA ARG A 60 -1.62 19.03 -10.45
C ARG A 60 -2.91 19.83 -10.41
N ARG A 61 -3.43 20.21 -11.57
CA ARG A 61 -4.79 20.79 -11.66
C ARG A 61 -5.82 19.69 -11.42
N GLU A 62 -6.94 20.05 -10.82
CA GLU A 62 -8.04 19.12 -10.60
C GLU A 62 -8.41 18.36 -11.89
N GLY A 63 -8.55 17.04 -11.81
CA GLY A 63 -8.83 16.19 -12.97
C GLY A 63 -7.64 15.89 -13.91
N GLU A 64 -6.54 16.64 -13.85
CA GLU A 64 -5.40 16.43 -14.74
C GLU A 64 -4.81 15.01 -14.59
N PRO A 65 -4.52 14.28 -15.68
CA PRO A 65 -4.04 12.90 -15.60
C PRO A 65 -2.60 12.81 -15.11
N LEU A 66 -2.28 11.81 -14.29
CA LEU A 66 -0.90 11.49 -13.95
C LEU A 66 -0.17 10.91 -15.17
N LYS A 67 0.94 11.51 -15.56
CA LYS A 67 1.77 11.09 -16.68
C LYS A 67 3.06 10.49 -16.15
N ALA A 68 3.34 9.24 -16.52
CA ALA A 68 4.64 8.62 -16.23
C ALA A 68 5.76 9.46 -16.85
N LYS A 69 6.81 9.75 -16.08
CA LYS A 69 7.98 10.49 -16.57
C LYS A 69 9.09 9.60 -17.10
N GLU A 70 9.04 8.30 -16.81
CA GLU A 70 9.95 7.35 -17.43
C GLU A 70 9.73 7.31 -18.95
N ARG A 71 10.83 7.29 -19.71
CA ARG A 71 10.82 7.48 -21.17
C ARG A 71 10.06 6.38 -21.92
N ASP A 72 9.96 5.21 -21.31
CA ASP A 72 9.27 4.01 -21.81
C ASP A 72 7.84 3.89 -21.29
N GLY A 73 7.37 4.85 -20.48
CA GLY A 73 6.05 4.80 -19.84
C GLY A 73 5.94 3.75 -18.74
N GLN A 74 7.07 3.31 -18.18
CA GLN A 74 7.12 2.31 -17.11
C GLN A 74 6.28 2.73 -15.90
N LEU A 75 5.55 1.76 -15.35
CA LEU A 75 4.89 1.89 -14.05
C LEU A 75 5.92 1.68 -12.94
N THR A 76 6.29 2.75 -12.26
CA THR A 76 7.25 2.78 -11.15
C THR A 76 6.54 2.74 -9.80
N TYR A 77 7.26 2.42 -8.72
CA TYR A 77 6.73 2.51 -7.36
C TYR A 77 6.28 3.95 -7.04
N GLU A 78 7.05 4.95 -7.45
CA GLU A 78 6.76 6.36 -7.26
C GLU A 78 5.42 6.72 -7.91
N LEU A 79 5.18 6.26 -9.14
CA LEU A 79 3.92 6.50 -9.83
C LEU A 79 2.74 5.75 -9.19
N MET A 80 2.91 4.43 -8.99
CA MET A 80 1.80 3.56 -8.62
C MET A 80 1.50 3.57 -7.12
N ASN A 81 2.52 3.59 -6.26
CA ASN A 81 2.36 3.52 -4.82
C ASN A 81 2.17 4.91 -4.20
N ARG A 82 2.91 5.93 -4.67
CA ARG A 82 2.90 7.28 -4.09
C ARG A 82 1.97 8.24 -4.82
N ASP A 83 2.28 8.53 -6.08
CA ASP A 83 1.63 9.63 -6.81
C ASP A 83 0.14 9.34 -7.07
N SER A 84 -0.19 8.08 -7.39
CA SER A 84 -1.59 7.67 -7.59
C SER A 84 -2.44 7.80 -6.31
N ALA A 85 -1.83 7.58 -5.14
CA ALA A 85 -2.50 7.70 -3.84
C ALA A 85 -2.74 9.17 -3.49
N ILE A 86 -1.72 10.01 -3.67
CA ILE A 86 -1.84 11.47 -3.44
C ILE A 86 -2.89 12.07 -4.39
N ALA A 87 -2.87 11.70 -5.67
CA ALA A 87 -3.84 12.21 -6.64
C ALA A 87 -5.27 11.84 -6.28
N LEU A 88 -5.53 10.60 -5.85
CA LEU A 88 -6.87 10.19 -5.43
C LEU A 88 -7.28 10.88 -4.12
N ALA A 89 -6.36 11.07 -3.17
CA ALA A 89 -6.65 11.80 -1.94
C ALA A 89 -7.04 13.26 -2.21
N GLN A 90 -6.39 13.93 -3.17
CA GLN A 90 -6.78 15.28 -3.60
C GLN A 90 -8.20 15.31 -4.15
N GLU A 91 -8.54 14.41 -5.08
CA GLU A 91 -9.91 14.36 -5.61
C GLU A 91 -10.94 13.99 -4.52
N THR A 92 -10.55 13.13 -3.57
CA THR A 92 -11.39 12.77 -2.41
C THR A 92 -11.69 14.00 -1.56
N SER A 93 -10.68 14.84 -1.29
CA SER A 93 -10.86 16.10 -0.55
C SER A 93 -11.70 17.10 -1.36
N ASN A 94 -11.43 17.26 -2.66
CA ASN A 94 -12.17 18.18 -3.55
C ASN A 94 -13.66 17.83 -3.63
N GLU A 95 -13.99 16.54 -3.67
CA GLU A 95 -15.38 16.03 -3.67
C GLU A 95 -15.98 15.93 -2.26
N HIS A 96 -15.28 16.45 -1.24
CA HIS A 96 -15.71 16.52 0.16
C HIS A 96 -16.10 15.16 0.75
N VAL A 97 -15.44 14.09 0.29
CA VAL A 97 -15.66 12.75 0.84
C VAL A 97 -15.02 12.68 2.23
N PRO A 98 -15.77 12.27 3.28
CA PRO A 98 -15.30 12.40 4.66
C PRO A 98 -14.05 11.60 5.00
N THR A 99 -13.85 10.44 4.36
CA THR A 99 -12.80 9.48 4.76
C THR A 99 -12.00 8.99 3.56
N PHE A 100 -10.68 8.99 3.70
CA PHE A 100 -9.77 8.38 2.74
C PHE A 100 -8.97 7.27 3.42
N VAL A 101 -8.98 6.08 2.82
CA VAL A 101 -8.21 4.93 3.30
C VAL A 101 -7.16 4.59 2.26
N PHE A 102 -5.93 4.40 2.70
CA PHE A 102 -4.84 3.94 1.86
C PHE A 102 -4.28 2.62 2.39
N ILE A 103 -4.28 1.60 1.53
CA ILE A 103 -3.62 0.32 1.83
C ILE A 103 -2.12 0.50 1.61
N SER A 104 -1.44 0.80 2.70
CA SER A 104 0.00 0.87 2.83
C SER A 104 0.57 -0.51 3.19
N ALA A 105 1.81 -0.53 3.65
CA ALA A 105 2.50 -1.72 4.12
C ALA A 105 3.15 -1.46 5.48
N ALA A 106 3.09 -2.43 6.39
CA ALA A 106 3.96 -2.45 7.57
C ALA A 106 5.43 -2.59 7.16
N ALA A 107 5.63 -3.33 6.08
CA ALA A 107 6.83 -4.08 5.82
C ALA A 107 6.90 -4.49 4.35
N GLY A 108 8.10 -4.53 3.77
CA GLY A 108 8.31 -5.17 2.48
C GLY A 108 8.31 -6.69 2.66
N ALA A 109 7.82 -7.44 1.68
CA ALA A 109 8.12 -8.87 1.61
C ALA A 109 9.66 -9.08 1.53
N PRO A 110 10.17 -10.26 1.90
CA PRO A 110 11.53 -10.67 1.60
C PRO A 110 12.01 -10.17 0.23
N VAL A 111 13.24 -9.63 0.15
CA VAL A 111 13.89 -9.27 -1.12
C VAL A 111 13.31 -8.04 -1.83
N LEU A 112 12.26 -7.39 -1.30
CA LEU A 112 11.73 -6.18 -1.94
C LEU A 112 12.69 -4.99 -1.79
N PRO A 113 12.86 -4.18 -2.85
CA PRO A 113 13.63 -2.94 -2.78
C PRO A 113 13.07 -2.01 -1.71
N SER A 114 13.95 -1.28 -1.02
CA SER A 114 13.54 -0.27 -0.02
C SER A 114 12.53 0.74 -0.59
N ARG A 115 12.68 1.09 -1.89
CA ARG A 115 11.77 1.99 -2.63
C ARG A 115 10.30 1.58 -2.55
N TYR A 116 10.00 0.27 -2.48
CA TYR A 116 8.63 -0.20 -2.33
C TYR A 116 7.98 0.37 -1.05
N ILE A 117 8.70 0.35 0.08
CA ILE A 117 8.19 0.86 1.36
C ILE A 117 8.31 2.36 1.45
N THR A 118 9.43 2.94 1.03
CA THR A 118 9.63 4.39 1.16
C THR A 118 8.58 5.16 0.35
N THR A 119 8.23 4.72 -0.85
CA THR A 119 7.17 5.36 -1.66
C THR A 119 5.80 5.31 -0.99
N LYS A 120 5.44 4.18 -0.34
CA LYS A 120 4.21 4.09 0.47
C LYS A 120 4.26 5.06 1.66
N ARG A 121 5.39 5.15 2.36
CA ARG A 121 5.59 6.09 3.49
C ARG A 121 5.53 7.55 3.06
N GLU A 122 6.13 7.88 1.93
CA GLU A 122 6.07 9.22 1.34
C GLU A 122 4.62 9.62 1.06
N ALA A 123 3.81 8.70 0.51
CA ALA A 123 2.39 8.96 0.27
C ALA A 123 1.64 9.27 1.58
N GLU A 124 1.84 8.46 2.63
CA GLU A 124 1.24 8.70 3.95
C GLU A 124 1.60 10.09 4.48
N THR A 125 2.89 10.41 4.50
CA THR A 125 3.39 11.69 4.99
C THR A 125 2.79 12.83 4.18
N THR A 126 2.89 12.79 2.85
CA THR A 126 2.39 13.85 1.97
C THR A 126 0.90 14.09 2.13
N ILE A 127 0.08 13.04 2.17
CA ILE A 127 -1.36 13.18 2.37
C ILE A 127 -1.65 13.81 3.73
N SER A 128 -1.03 13.30 4.80
CA SER A 128 -1.27 13.80 6.16
C SER A 128 -0.83 15.25 6.38
N THR A 129 0.23 15.70 5.69
CA THR A 129 0.76 17.06 5.86
C THR A 129 0.10 18.06 4.92
N THR A 130 -0.33 17.64 3.74
CA THR A 130 -0.84 18.56 2.70
C THR A 130 -2.36 18.64 2.67
N ILE A 131 -3.06 17.62 3.18
CA ILE A 131 -4.53 17.54 3.21
C ILE A 131 -4.98 17.20 4.64
N PRO A 132 -4.62 18.00 5.66
CA PRO A 132 -4.87 17.67 7.08
C PRO A 132 -6.36 17.61 7.45
N GLU A 133 -7.23 18.27 6.69
CA GLU A 133 -8.68 18.25 6.86
C GLU A 133 -9.33 16.92 6.43
N LEU A 134 -8.68 16.18 5.53
CA LEU A 134 -9.16 14.88 5.08
C LEU A 134 -8.83 13.81 6.11
N ARG A 135 -9.86 13.17 6.70
CA ARG A 135 -9.67 12.04 7.61
C ARG A 135 -9.03 10.88 6.86
N SER A 136 -7.73 10.77 6.99
CA SER A 136 -6.92 9.79 6.28
C SER A 136 -6.53 8.63 7.20
N ILE A 137 -6.74 7.39 6.74
CA ILE A 137 -6.41 6.15 7.45
C ILE A 137 -5.38 5.38 6.61
N PHE A 138 -4.20 5.10 7.18
CA PHE A 138 -3.12 4.41 6.49
C PHE A 138 -2.96 3.00 7.05
N ILE A 139 -3.54 2.01 6.36
CA ILE A 139 -3.52 0.61 6.78
C ILE A 139 -2.15 0.02 6.43
N ARG A 140 -1.30 -0.15 7.44
CA ARG A 140 0.05 -0.72 7.28
C ARG A 140 -0.04 -2.24 7.39
N ALA A 141 -0.61 -2.88 6.38
CA ALA A 141 -0.79 -4.33 6.37
C ALA A 141 0.55 -5.07 6.28
N PRO A 142 0.71 -6.23 6.96
CA PRO A 142 1.84 -7.12 6.72
C PRO A 142 1.64 -7.87 5.39
N PHE A 143 2.47 -8.89 5.12
CA PHE A 143 2.20 -9.79 4.01
C PHE A 143 0.79 -10.40 4.16
N MET A 144 -0.03 -10.24 3.11
CA MET A 144 -1.38 -10.78 3.08
C MET A 144 -1.42 -12.06 2.25
N TYR A 145 -2.15 -13.06 2.74
CA TYR A 145 -2.34 -14.33 2.04
C TYR A 145 -3.82 -14.64 1.88
N ASP A 146 -4.10 -15.43 0.84
CA ASP A 146 -5.44 -15.90 0.57
C ASP A 146 -5.41 -17.26 -0.13
N SER A 147 -6.44 -18.07 0.14
CA SER A 147 -6.58 -19.41 -0.41
C SER A 147 -6.75 -19.44 -1.93
N SER A 148 -7.36 -18.40 -2.53
CA SER A 148 -7.47 -18.27 -3.99
C SER A 148 -6.11 -18.01 -4.65
N ARG A 149 -5.15 -17.45 -3.89
CA ARG A 149 -3.79 -17.16 -4.34
C ARG A 149 -2.81 -18.18 -3.77
N LYS A 150 -2.87 -19.41 -4.29
CA LYS A 150 -2.10 -20.58 -3.80
C LYS A 150 -0.59 -20.32 -3.59
N PHE A 151 0.03 -19.47 -4.42
CA PHE A 151 1.46 -19.12 -4.27
C PHE A 151 1.78 -18.33 -2.98
N THR A 152 0.78 -17.70 -2.36
CA THR A 152 0.94 -16.93 -1.11
C THR A 152 1.00 -17.85 0.12
N LEU A 153 0.43 -19.05 0.06
CA LEU A 153 0.30 -19.95 1.21
C LEU A 153 1.66 -20.46 1.74
N PRO A 154 2.62 -20.92 0.91
CA PRO A 154 3.93 -21.34 1.41
C PRO A 154 4.71 -20.18 2.06
N ILE A 155 4.58 -18.97 1.51
CA ILE A 155 5.20 -17.77 2.06
C ILE A 155 4.58 -17.42 3.41
N ALA A 156 3.25 -17.49 3.51
CA ALA A 156 2.53 -17.25 4.75
C ALA A 156 2.93 -18.27 5.83
N LEU A 157 3.01 -19.55 5.48
CA LEU A 157 3.45 -20.59 6.42
C LEU A 157 4.86 -20.30 6.95
N GLY A 158 5.79 -19.94 6.07
CA GLY A 158 7.14 -19.53 6.48
C GLY A 158 7.13 -18.32 7.40
N GLY A 159 6.32 -17.31 7.09
CA GLY A 159 6.14 -16.11 7.92
C GLY A 159 5.55 -16.41 9.29
N PHE A 160 4.56 -17.29 9.38
CA PHE A 160 3.97 -17.74 10.66
C PHE A 160 5.01 -18.45 11.54
N ILE A 161 5.78 -19.37 10.96
CA ILE A 161 6.84 -20.07 11.69
C ILE A 161 7.85 -19.02 12.18
N GLY A 162 8.32 -18.15 11.29
CA GLY A 162 9.26 -17.08 11.64
C GLY A 162 8.79 -16.19 12.79
N SER A 163 7.53 -15.74 12.75
CA SER A 163 6.98 -14.84 13.78
C SER A 163 6.92 -15.51 15.16
N GLN A 164 6.47 -16.77 15.23
CA GLN A 164 6.41 -17.52 16.49
C GLN A 164 7.80 -17.69 17.12
N PHE A 165 8.82 -17.99 16.30
CA PHE A 165 10.20 -18.11 16.79
C PHE A 165 10.74 -16.77 17.33
N ASN A 166 10.37 -15.65 16.73
CA ASN A 166 10.80 -14.34 17.22
C ASN A 166 10.10 -13.90 18.50
N GLU A 167 8.80 -14.15 18.60
CA GLU A 167 8.05 -13.93 19.84
C GLU A 167 8.66 -14.74 20.98
N LEU A 168 9.00 -16.01 20.74
CA LEU A 168 9.67 -16.88 21.72
C LEU A 168 11.05 -16.34 22.14
N LEU A 169 11.78 -15.73 21.21
CA LEU A 169 13.10 -15.13 21.47
C LEU A 169 13.02 -13.69 21.99
N GLY A 170 11.83 -13.20 22.33
CA GLY A 170 11.62 -11.87 22.88
C GLY A 170 11.92 -10.75 21.87
N ASN A 171 11.51 -10.93 20.61
CA ASN A 171 11.70 -9.98 19.50
C ASN A 171 13.18 -9.72 19.13
N ARG A 172 14.08 -10.61 19.54
CA ARG A 172 15.52 -10.49 19.24
C ARG A 172 15.87 -10.69 17.77
N LEU A 173 14.94 -11.17 16.94
CA LEU A 173 15.14 -11.36 15.50
C LEU A 173 14.58 -10.20 14.66
N ASP A 174 14.13 -9.09 15.27
CA ASP A 174 13.65 -7.91 14.54
C ASP A 174 14.72 -7.34 13.57
N PHE A 175 16.01 -7.60 13.83
CA PHE A 175 17.12 -7.24 12.93
C PHE A 175 17.16 -8.08 11.64
N LEU A 176 16.55 -9.27 11.60
CA LEU A 176 16.32 -10.05 10.37
C LEU A 176 15.22 -9.43 9.50
N GLY A 177 14.65 -8.32 9.97
CA GLY A 177 13.69 -7.52 9.24
C GLY A 177 12.31 -8.17 9.19
N THR A 178 11.56 -7.73 8.20
CA THR A 178 10.12 -7.96 8.06
C THR A 178 9.71 -9.39 7.73
N MET A 179 10.69 -10.30 7.51
CA MET A 179 10.45 -11.74 7.33
C MET A 179 9.77 -12.40 8.53
N VAL A 180 9.81 -11.72 9.67
CA VAL A 180 9.42 -12.23 10.98
C VAL A 180 8.05 -11.68 11.42
N THR A 181 7.42 -10.86 10.59
CA THR A 181 6.08 -10.33 10.88
C THR A 181 5.02 -11.36 10.50
N LYS A 182 4.12 -11.65 11.44
CA LYS A 182 2.96 -12.53 11.23
C LYS A 182 2.16 -12.10 9.99
N PRO A 183 1.96 -12.98 9.01
CA PRO A 183 1.16 -12.66 7.82
C PRO A 183 -0.33 -12.70 8.15
N PHE A 184 -1.12 -11.85 7.50
CA PHE A 184 -2.57 -11.73 7.75
C PHE A 184 -3.38 -12.31 6.59
N GLN A 185 -4.58 -12.80 6.89
CA GLN A 185 -5.54 -13.13 5.84
C GLN A 185 -6.05 -11.84 5.22
N VAL A 186 -6.33 -11.86 3.91
CA VAL A 186 -6.90 -10.71 3.20
C VAL A 186 -8.23 -10.29 3.82
N ASP A 187 -9.11 -11.24 4.14
CA ASP A 187 -10.43 -10.96 4.71
C ASP A 187 -10.33 -10.28 6.07
N MET A 188 -9.43 -10.74 6.93
CA MET A 188 -9.14 -10.11 8.23
C MET A 188 -8.72 -8.65 8.08
N VAL A 189 -7.92 -8.32 7.07
CA VAL A 189 -7.53 -6.92 6.79
C VAL A 189 -8.72 -6.13 6.24
N GLY A 190 -9.56 -6.76 5.42
CA GLY A 190 -10.81 -6.18 4.91
C GLY A 190 -11.77 -5.80 6.04
N GLU A 191 -12.00 -6.71 6.98
CA GLU A 191 -12.81 -6.46 8.19
C GLU A 191 -12.26 -5.31 9.02
N ALA A 192 -10.95 -5.28 9.24
CA ALA A 192 -10.29 -4.19 9.96
C ALA A 192 -10.43 -2.84 9.24
N VAL A 193 -10.41 -2.81 7.91
CA VAL A 193 -10.61 -1.60 7.11
C VAL A 193 -12.03 -1.06 7.29
N VAL A 194 -13.04 -1.93 7.21
CA VAL A 194 -14.44 -1.55 7.40
C VAL A 194 -14.65 -1.01 8.81
N GLU A 195 -14.15 -1.70 9.83
CA GLU A 195 -14.22 -1.24 11.22
C GLU A 195 -13.52 0.11 11.42
N ALA A 196 -12.33 0.30 10.82
CA ALA A 196 -11.61 1.56 10.88
C ALA A 196 -12.38 2.72 10.22
N MET A 197 -13.15 2.42 9.17
CA MET A 197 -13.99 3.41 8.51
C MET A 197 -15.19 3.82 9.38
N GLU A 198 -15.78 2.89 10.12
CA GLU A 198 -16.88 3.18 11.06
C GLU A 198 -16.42 3.95 12.29
N ASP A 199 -15.23 3.65 12.82
CA ASP A 199 -14.69 4.32 14.01
C ASP A 199 -14.08 5.69 13.65
N GLU A 200 -14.82 6.77 13.94
CA GLU A 200 -14.39 8.16 13.71
C GLU A 200 -13.09 8.54 14.42
N SER A 201 -12.72 7.84 15.49
CA SER A 201 -11.47 8.09 16.23
C SER A 201 -10.24 7.57 15.49
N VAL A 202 -10.42 6.67 14.52
CA VAL A 202 -9.32 6.09 13.73
C VAL A 202 -8.90 7.09 12.65
N ARG A 203 -7.64 7.50 12.74
CA ARG A 203 -6.93 8.35 11.78
C ARG A 203 -5.44 8.05 11.81
N GLY A 204 -4.75 8.39 10.71
CA GLY A 204 -3.33 8.20 10.54
C GLY A 204 -2.93 6.73 10.39
N ALA A 205 -1.71 6.41 10.81
CA ALA A 205 -1.12 5.09 10.66
C ALA A 205 -1.79 4.02 11.54
N VAL A 206 -2.28 2.95 10.90
CA VAL A 206 -2.82 1.76 11.56
C VAL A 206 -1.84 0.61 11.37
N GLY A 207 -1.09 0.31 12.44
CA GLY A 207 -0.14 -0.80 12.46
C GLY A 207 -0.78 -2.17 12.72
N THR A 208 -0.01 -3.24 12.57
CA THR A 208 -0.44 -4.64 12.66
C THR A 208 -1.30 -4.93 13.91
N LYS A 209 -0.84 -4.54 15.10
CA LYS A 209 -1.60 -4.74 16.35
C LYS A 209 -2.99 -4.08 16.34
N LYS A 210 -3.08 -2.87 15.78
CA LYS A 210 -4.37 -2.16 15.69
C LYS A 210 -5.27 -2.80 14.62
N ILE A 211 -4.71 -3.29 13.52
CA ILE A 211 -5.44 -4.06 12.52
C ILE A 211 -6.07 -5.31 13.16
N GLU A 212 -5.31 -6.09 13.94
CA GLU A 212 -5.86 -7.27 14.63
C GLU A 212 -6.98 -6.91 15.61
N ALA A 213 -6.80 -5.83 16.38
CA ALA A 213 -7.82 -5.36 17.32
C ALA A 213 -9.12 -4.95 16.62
N LEU A 214 -9.01 -4.24 15.49
CA LEU A 214 -10.15 -3.82 14.67
C LEU A 214 -10.85 -5.02 14.02
N ALA A 215 -10.11 -5.97 13.44
CA ALA A 215 -10.70 -7.20 12.91
C ALA A 215 -11.45 -7.99 14.01
N THR A 216 -10.87 -8.08 15.20
CA THR A 216 -11.52 -8.73 16.35
C THR A 216 -12.77 -7.98 16.82
N SER A 217 -12.84 -6.66 16.65
CA SER A 217 -14.04 -5.86 16.91
C SER A 217 -15.13 -6.16 15.89
N ALA A 218 -14.79 -6.12 14.59
CA ALA A 218 -15.70 -6.43 13.49
C ALA A 218 -16.32 -7.83 13.61
N TRP A 219 -15.48 -8.84 13.88
CA TRP A 219 -15.94 -10.22 14.08
C TRP A 219 -16.90 -10.37 15.27
N ARG A 220 -16.67 -9.63 16.36
CA ARG A 220 -17.59 -9.63 17.51
C ARG A 220 -18.94 -9.00 17.16
N LYS A 221 -18.95 -7.94 16.34
CA LYS A 221 -20.19 -7.29 15.88
C LYS A 221 -21.01 -8.20 14.96
N SER A 222 -20.37 -9.01 14.12
CA SER A 222 -21.09 -9.90 13.19
C SER A 222 -21.70 -11.14 13.85
N MET A 223 -21.33 -11.43 15.11
CA MET A 223 -21.91 -12.52 15.91
C MET A 223 -23.12 -12.10 16.74
N LEU A 224 -23.43 -10.80 16.82
CA LEU A 224 -24.58 -10.25 17.54
C LEU A 224 -25.74 -9.98 16.57
#